data_AF-A0A352JUY6-F1
#
_entry.id   AF-A0A352JUY6-F1
#
_cell.length_a   1.000
_cell.length_b   1.000
_cell.length_c   1.000
_cell.angle_alpha   90.00
_cell.angle_beta   90.00
_cell.angle_gamma   90.00
#
_symmetry.space_group_name_H-M   'P 1'
#
loop_
_entity.id
_entity.type
_entity.pdbx_description
1 polymer ?
#
loop_
_entity_poly.entity_id
_entity_poly.type
_entity_poly.pdbx_seq_one_letter_code
_entity_poly.pdbx_strand_id
1 'polypeptide(L)'
;MKLRITFILPAIVAALFAWGCSDNKPTSNNPDPNDTTGTSTTAWNSDGYWETTLNATSSAQYEYYGFAQKDTITLTAGQAASDTTWNIAFKRSGIILNGGASGPGHVEAIDLASIGNADSTDFASFISPSSLPESSWTRDSYSLVIDEWYSYNPNNHMLNPTRYIYIMKDALGNYVKFQIHEMENPGMPPNMGTITLLYKYSGSSPIFSGLPDTLTFDASSGTAYIDFSTGAVSHPADPTASTDWDLEFTNYDIHQNATVFGIGACGTYEVWQDQVDPTDFSETGTAPTAPQAYFADALGSVMADWYNYDGDTHILTSKNHVYAIRSGSHIYKLQIISYYKDIGGSPVSGWFTFRWAEFN
;
A
#
# COMPACT_ATOMS: atom_id res chain seq x y z
N MET A 1 22.19 -48.98 40.16
CA MET A 1 21.06 -49.43 40.99
C MET A 1 19.78 -49.06 40.24
N LYS A 2 19.07 -50.07 39.74
CA LYS A 2 17.82 -49.94 38.97
C LYS A 2 16.66 -49.60 39.92
N LEU A 3 15.74 -48.75 39.49
CA LEU A 3 14.32 -49.07 39.65
C LEU A 3 13.51 -48.46 38.51
N ARG A 4 13.07 -49.35 37.61
CA ARG A 4 11.98 -49.16 36.67
C ARG A 4 10.68 -49.45 37.43
N ILE A 5 9.64 -48.64 37.22
CA ILE A 5 8.26 -49.11 37.41
C ILE A 5 7.49 -48.75 36.14
N THR A 6 7.22 -49.79 35.37
CA THR A 6 6.24 -49.84 34.28
C THR A 6 4.92 -50.30 34.91
N PHE A 7 3.82 -49.60 34.64
CA PHE A 7 2.49 -50.20 34.73
C PHE A 7 1.69 -49.90 33.48
N ILE A 8 1.03 -50.96 33.04
CA ILE A 8 0.38 -51.21 31.76
C ILE A 8 -1.05 -50.67 31.80
N LEU A 9 -1.52 -50.20 30.64
CA LEU A 9 -2.90 -49.86 30.29
C LEU A 9 -3.94 -50.91 30.75
N PRO A 10 -5.20 -50.51 30.84
CA PRO A 10 -6.15 -51.09 29.88
C PRO A 10 -6.92 -50.00 29.12
N ALA A 11 -7.03 -50.24 27.82
CA ALA A 11 -7.90 -49.51 26.91
C ALA A 11 -9.38 -49.80 27.22
N ILE A 12 -10.21 -48.76 27.27
CA ILE A 12 -11.62 -48.85 26.88
C ILE A 12 -11.94 -47.63 26.01
N VAL A 13 -12.35 -47.95 24.78
CA VAL A 13 -12.89 -47.08 23.75
C VAL A 13 -14.31 -46.67 24.12
N ALA A 14 -14.62 -45.38 24.05
CA ALA A 14 -15.97 -44.90 23.72
C ALA A 14 -15.84 -43.56 22.98
N ALA A 15 -16.09 -43.62 21.68
CA ALA A 15 -16.18 -42.48 20.80
C ALA A 15 -17.37 -41.58 21.18
N LEU A 16 -17.12 -40.28 21.25
CA LEU A 16 -18.11 -39.23 21.03
C LEU A 16 -17.43 -38.18 20.15
N PHE A 17 -17.30 -38.50 18.86
CA PHE A 17 -17.22 -37.48 17.83
C PHE A 17 -18.62 -36.86 17.74
N ALA A 18 -18.82 -35.73 18.41
CA ALA A 18 -19.91 -34.85 18.05
C ALA A 18 -19.47 -34.14 16.77
N TRP A 19 -19.83 -34.73 15.62
CA TRP A 19 -20.07 -33.95 14.41
C TRP A 19 -21.19 -32.96 14.73
N GLY A 20 -20.81 -31.74 15.10
CA GLY A 20 -21.64 -30.58 14.88
C GLY A 20 -21.56 -30.25 13.39
N CYS A 21 -22.36 -30.91 12.56
CA CYS A 21 -22.80 -30.30 11.32
C CYS A 21 -23.58 -29.05 11.74
N SER A 22 -22.93 -27.89 11.74
CA SER A 22 -23.63 -26.62 11.77
C SER A 22 -24.38 -26.53 10.45
N ASP A 23 -25.69 -26.77 10.50
CA ASP A 23 -26.58 -26.51 9.38
C ASP A 23 -26.36 -25.08 8.89
N ASN A 24 -25.86 -24.96 7.66
CA ASN A 24 -25.71 -23.69 6.95
C ASN A 24 -27.10 -23.14 6.62
N LYS A 25 -27.70 -22.44 7.57
CA LYS A 25 -28.66 -21.37 7.32
C LYS A 25 -28.35 -20.23 8.29
N PRO A 26 -28.01 -19.02 7.80
CA PRO A 26 -27.92 -17.87 8.68
C PRO A 26 -29.33 -17.64 9.25
N THR A 27 -29.46 -17.70 10.57
CA THR A 27 -30.63 -17.11 11.23
C THR A 27 -30.59 -15.62 10.96
N SER A 28 -31.68 -15.11 10.42
CA SER A 28 -31.90 -13.70 10.05
C SER A 28 -31.76 -12.79 11.27
N ASN A 29 -30.54 -12.40 11.62
CA ASN A 29 -30.29 -11.18 12.35
C ASN A 29 -29.85 -10.16 11.32
N ASN A 30 -30.81 -9.43 10.78
CA ASN A 30 -30.54 -8.19 10.07
C ASN A 30 -29.69 -7.31 11.02
N PRO A 31 -28.57 -6.73 10.60
CA PRO A 31 -27.76 -5.89 11.48
C PRO A 31 -28.62 -4.72 11.98
N ASP A 32 -28.43 -4.36 13.26
CA ASP A 32 -29.05 -3.15 13.81
C ASP A 32 -28.45 -1.93 13.09
N PRO A 33 -29.25 -1.15 12.34
CA PRO A 33 -28.77 0.04 11.65
C PRO A 33 -28.26 1.13 12.62
N ASN A 34 -28.43 0.97 13.94
CA ASN A 34 -27.95 1.88 14.98
C ASN A 34 -26.77 1.32 15.80
N ASP A 35 -26.04 0.32 15.31
CA ASP A 35 -24.84 -0.17 16.01
C ASP A 35 -23.75 0.93 16.11
N THR A 36 -23.66 1.53 17.30
CA THR A 36 -22.69 2.56 17.69
C THR A 36 -21.43 1.99 18.34
N THR A 37 -21.28 0.66 18.41
CA THR A 37 -20.26 -0.01 19.25
C THR A 37 -18.85 -0.02 18.66
N GLY A 38 -18.63 0.60 17.50
CA GLY A 38 -17.31 0.71 16.90
C GLY A 38 -16.80 -0.58 16.24
N THR A 39 -17.62 -1.64 16.17
CA THR A 39 -17.28 -2.92 15.57
C THR A 39 -17.64 -2.99 14.09
N SER A 40 -16.86 -3.78 13.35
CA SER A 40 -17.18 -4.16 11.97
C SER A 40 -18.33 -5.16 11.94
N THR A 41 -19.19 -5.09 10.92
CA THR A 41 -20.34 -5.99 10.74
C THR A 41 -20.42 -6.47 9.30
N THR A 42 -20.86 -7.70 9.08
CA THR A 42 -21.17 -8.25 7.75
C THR A 42 -22.54 -8.90 7.77
N ALA A 43 -23.39 -8.56 6.80
CA ALA A 43 -24.75 -9.06 6.72
C ALA A 43 -25.13 -9.47 5.29
N TRP A 44 -25.97 -10.50 5.18
CA TRP A 44 -26.51 -10.91 3.90
C TRP A 44 -27.67 -10.01 3.49
N ASN A 45 -27.59 -9.45 2.29
CA ASN A 45 -28.68 -8.75 1.63
C ASN A 45 -29.45 -9.74 0.73
N SER A 46 -30.79 -9.69 0.78
CA SER A 46 -31.67 -10.53 -0.04
C SER A 46 -31.49 -10.37 -1.55
N ASP A 47 -30.88 -9.27 -1.98
CA ASP A 47 -30.56 -8.98 -3.38
C ASP A 47 -29.33 -9.75 -3.89
N GLY A 48 -28.74 -10.63 -3.06
CA GLY A 48 -27.72 -11.59 -3.49
C GLY A 48 -26.27 -11.18 -3.21
N TYR A 49 -26.04 -10.33 -2.20
CA TYR A 49 -24.69 -9.90 -1.82
C TYR A 49 -24.54 -9.76 -0.30
N TRP A 50 -23.30 -9.76 0.16
CA TRP A 50 -22.94 -9.37 1.51
C TRP A 50 -22.68 -7.86 1.56
N GLU A 51 -23.16 -7.20 2.60
CA GLU A 51 -22.80 -5.82 2.92
C GLU A 51 -21.96 -5.82 4.19
N THR A 52 -20.83 -5.15 4.15
CA THR A 52 -19.90 -5.02 5.25
C THR A 52 -19.71 -3.56 5.62
N THR A 53 -19.84 -3.24 6.91
CA THR A 53 -19.39 -1.98 7.51
C THR A 53 -18.13 -2.27 8.31
N LEU A 54 -17.03 -1.57 8.02
CA LEU A 54 -15.69 -1.86 8.54
C LEU A 54 -15.02 -0.61 9.11
N ASN A 55 -14.48 -0.73 10.32
CA ASN A 55 -13.78 0.35 11.02
C ASN A 55 -12.27 0.38 10.66
N ALA A 56 -11.91 1.22 9.70
CA ALA A 56 -10.53 1.49 9.28
C ALA A 56 -10.06 2.90 9.73
N THR A 57 -10.58 3.39 10.86
CA THR A 57 -10.28 4.75 11.36
C THR A 57 -8.82 4.94 11.76
N SER A 58 -8.11 3.85 12.09
CA SER A 58 -6.69 3.84 12.47
C SER A 58 -5.80 4.39 11.35
N SER A 59 -4.88 5.28 11.71
CA SER A 59 -3.80 5.73 10.81
C SER A 59 -2.56 4.82 10.86
N ALA A 60 -2.49 3.91 11.83
CA ALA A 60 -1.30 3.11 12.08
C ALA A 60 -1.44 1.65 11.64
N GLN A 61 -2.65 1.08 11.70
CA GLN A 61 -2.87 -0.35 11.49
C GLN A 61 -3.89 -0.58 10.39
N TYR A 62 -3.67 -1.61 9.59
CA TYR A 62 -4.66 -2.13 8.68
C TYR A 62 -5.67 -3.00 9.42
N GLU A 63 -6.93 -2.89 9.01
CA GLU A 63 -7.98 -3.85 9.35
C GLU A 63 -8.08 -4.87 8.22
N TYR A 64 -7.71 -6.11 8.52
CA TYR A 64 -7.68 -7.21 7.54
C TYR A 64 -9.04 -7.90 7.47
N TYR A 65 -9.47 -8.30 6.28
CA TYR A 65 -10.76 -8.95 6.03
C TYR A 65 -10.61 -10.20 5.17
N GLY A 66 -11.32 -11.26 5.53
CA GLY A 66 -11.38 -12.50 4.78
C GLY A 66 -12.79 -12.77 4.24
N PHE A 67 -12.93 -12.89 2.92
CA PHE A 67 -14.24 -13.13 2.29
C PHE A 67 -14.83 -14.50 2.68
N ALA A 68 -13.98 -15.51 2.87
CA ALA A 68 -14.44 -16.83 3.32
C ALA A 68 -15.00 -16.80 4.75
N GLN A 69 -14.34 -16.03 5.63
CA GLN A 69 -14.72 -15.83 7.04
C GLN A 69 -15.92 -14.88 7.15
N LYS A 70 -16.09 -13.97 6.18
CA LYS A 70 -17.09 -12.88 6.19
C LYS A 70 -16.89 -11.94 7.36
N ASP A 71 -15.65 -11.81 7.83
CA ASP A 71 -15.31 -11.08 9.03
C ASP A 71 -13.88 -10.56 8.97
N THR A 72 -13.55 -9.67 9.90
CA THR A 72 -12.18 -9.18 10.04
C THR A 72 -11.28 -10.20 10.71
N ILE A 73 -9.99 -10.12 10.40
CA ILE A 73 -8.96 -11.04 10.90
C ILE A 73 -7.96 -10.21 11.69
N THR A 74 -7.84 -10.49 12.99
CA THR A 74 -6.91 -9.77 13.85
C THR A 74 -5.47 -10.21 13.58
N LEU A 75 -4.71 -9.37 12.89
CA LEU A 75 -3.29 -9.58 12.59
C LEU A 75 -2.51 -8.30 12.90
N THR A 76 -1.27 -8.46 13.36
CA THR A 76 -0.27 -7.39 13.26
C THR A 76 0.29 -7.32 11.84
N ALA A 77 0.88 -6.19 11.44
CA ALA A 77 1.52 -6.05 10.13
C ALA A 77 2.57 -7.15 9.84
N GLY A 78 3.38 -7.51 10.84
CA GLY A 78 4.38 -8.58 10.71
C GLY A 78 3.76 -9.97 10.54
N GLN A 79 2.61 -10.24 11.17
CA GLN A 79 1.90 -11.51 10.96
C GLN A 79 1.27 -11.55 9.56
N ALA A 80 0.61 -10.47 9.14
CA ALA A 80 -0.06 -10.36 7.85
C ALA A 80 0.90 -10.58 6.67
N ALA A 81 2.16 -10.14 6.77
CA ALA A 81 3.19 -10.33 5.76
C ALA A 81 3.50 -11.82 5.44
N SER A 82 3.09 -12.75 6.31
CA SER A 82 3.27 -14.19 6.13
C SER A 82 1.96 -14.98 6.14
N ASP A 83 0.82 -14.31 6.31
CA ASP A 83 -0.49 -14.92 6.45
C ASP A 83 -1.25 -14.93 5.11
N THR A 84 -1.80 -16.09 4.73
CA THR A 84 -2.54 -16.26 3.47
C THR A 84 -4.06 -16.25 3.65
N THR A 85 -4.56 -15.99 4.86
CA THR A 85 -5.99 -16.13 5.21
C THR A 85 -6.78 -14.84 4.98
N TRP A 86 -6.15 -13.67 5.06
CA TRP A 86 -6.76 -12.40 4.69
C TRP A 86 -6.76 -12.21 3.18
N ASN A 87 -7.74 -11.48 2.65
CA ASN A 87 -7.85 -11.20 1.21
C ASN A 87 -7.62 -9.73 0.88
N ILE A 88 -8.18 -8.85 1.69
CA ILE A 88 -8.19 -7.40 1.51
C ILE A 88 -8.02 -6.73 2.87
N ALA A 89 -7.36 -5.57 2.93
CA ALA A 89 -7.20 -4.82 4.17
C ALA A 89 -7.32 -3.31 3.95
N PHE A 90 -7.78 -2.61 4.98
CA PHE A 90 -8.14 -1.19 4.92
C PHE A 90 -7.41 -0.39 6.00
N LYS A 91 -6.85 0.78 5.67
CA LYS A 91 -6.25 1.72 6.62
C LYS A 91 -6.50 3.14 6.15
N ARG A 92 -7.31 3.91 6.88
CA ARG A 92 -7.83 5.21 6.39
C ARG A 92 -8.42 5.00 5.00
N SER A 93 -8.11 5.83 4.00
CA SER A 93 -8.57 5.64 2.62
C SER A 93 -7.80 4.57 1.85
N GLY A 94 -6.70 4.03 2.38
CA GLY A 94 -5.86 3.04 1.70
C GLY A 94 -6.44 1.64 1.74
N ILE A 95 -6.32 0.91 0.62
CA ILE A 95 -6.80 -0.45 0.44
C ILE A 95 -5.68 -1.28 -0.16
N ILE A 96 -5.39 -2.44 0.43
CA ILE A 96 -4.41 -3.41 -0.04
C ILE A 96 -5.03 -4.80 -0.20
N LEU A 97 -4.46 -5.60 -1.08
CA LEU A 97 -4.81 -7.01 -1.32
C LEU A 97 -3.70 -7.91 -0.81
N ASN A 98 -4.04 -9.13 -0.43
CA ASN A 98 -3.04 -10.12 -0.02
C ASN A 98 -2.32 -10.73 -1.23
N GLY A 99 -1.57 -9.92 -1.97
CA GLY A 99 -0.80 -10.37 -3.12
C GLY A 99 0.25 -9.33 -3.52
N GLY A 100 1.35 -9.79 -4.12
CA GLY A 100 2.41 -8.90 -4.59
C GLY A 100 3.19 -8.32 -3.41
N ALA A 101 3.38 -7.00 -3.39
CA ALA A 101 4.13 -6.29 -2.35
C ALA A 101 3.48 -6.37 -0.96
N SER A 102 2.15 -6.57 -0.91
CA SER A 102 1.37 -6.50 0.33
C SER A 102 1.26 -7.83 1.09
N GLY A 103 1.45 -8.98 0.45
CA GLY A 103 1.35 -10.27 1.13
C GLY A 103 1.38 -11.52 0.24
N PRO A 104 1.44 -12.72 0.87
CA PRO A 104 1.69 -13.99 0.18
C PRO A 104 0.45 -14.68 -0.40
N GLY A 105 -0.76 -14.14 -0.21
CA GLY A 105 -2.03 -14.79 -0.58
C GLY A 105 -2.32 -14.86 -2.09
N HIS A 106 -1.44 -14.30 -2.93
CA HIS A 106 -1.59 -14.20 -4.39
C HIS A 106 -2.91 -13.57 -4.85
N VAL A 107 -3.52 -12.73 -4.03
CA VAL A 107 -4.75 -12.01 -4.37
C VAL A 107 -4.43 -10.93 -5.41
N GLU A 108 -5.27 -10.87 -6.43
CA GLU A 108 -5.17 -9.91 -7.52
C GLU A 108 -6.55 -9.37 -7.87
N ALA A 109 -6.60 -8.19 -8.46
CA ALA A 109 -7.86 -7.55 -8.79
C ALA A 109 -7.82 -6.78 -10.11
N ILE A 110 -9.02 -6.44 -10.59
CA ILE A 110 -9.29 -5.60 -11.75
C ILE A 110 -10.28 -4.52 -11.31
N ASP A 111 -10.01 -3.25 -11.63
CA ASP A 111 -11.06 -2.23 -11.68
C ASP A 111 -11.85 -2.40 -12.97
N LEU A 112 -13.13 -2.79 -12.88
CA LEU A 112 -13.94 -3.12 -14.06
C LEU A 112 -14.24 -1.87 -14.90
N ALA A 113 -14.23 -0.68 -14.31
CA ALA A 113 -14.34 0.57 -15.06
C ALA A 113 -13.14 0.80 -15.98
N SER A 114 -11.93 0.38 -15.57
CA SER A 114 -10.69 0.53 -16.35
C SER A 114 -10.68 -0.27 -17.65
N ILE A 115 -11.48 -1.34 -17.72
CA ILE A 115 -11.64 -2.18 -18.92
C ILE A 115 -12.96 -1.89 -19.66
N GLY A 116 -13.58 -0.74 -19.40
CA GLY A 116 -14.80 -0.30 -20.09
C GLY A 116 -16.09 -0.92 -19.57
N ASN A 117 -16.08 -1.57 -18.41
CA ASN A 117 -17.27 -2.15 -17.80
C ASN A 117 -17.65 -1.40 -16.52
N ALA A 118 -18.34 -0.28 -16.72
CA ALA A 118 -18.65 0.69 -15.68
C ALA A 118 -20.08 0.55 -15.10
N ASP A 119 -20.86 -0.47 -15.48
CA ASP A 119 -22.25 -0.56 -14.99
C ASP A 119 -22.31 -1.00 -13.52
N SER A 120 -22.28 -0.01 -12.64
CA SER A 120 -22.42 -0.14 -11.20
C SER A 120 -23.86 -0.36 -10.73
N THR A 121 -24.85 -0.16 -11.62
CA THR A 121 -26.27 -0.19 -11.26
C THR A 121 -26.80 -1.61 -11.13
N ASP A 122 -26.18 -2.55 -11.83
CA ASP A 122 -26.53 -3.96 -11.78
C ASP A 122 -25.42 -4.82 -11.15
N PHE A 123 -25.10 -4.52 -9.89
CA PHE A 123 -24.10 -5.27 -9.12
C PHE A 123 -24.43 -6.75 -9.03
N ALA A 124 -25.70 -7.14 -8.94
CA ALA A 124 -26.15 -8.53 -8.97
C ALA A 124 -25.99 -9.15 -10.37
N SER A 125 -26.37 -8.36 -11.38
CA SER A 125 -26.21 -8.45 -12.85
C SER A 125 -24.92 -9.03 -13.43
N PHE A 126 -23.82 -8.72 -12.76
CA PHE A 126 -22.56 -8.41 -13.41
C PHE A 126 -21.73 -9.65 -13.82
N ILE A 127 -21.19 -9.58 -15.05
CA ILE A 127 -20.10 -10.32 -15.73
C ILE A 127 -19.84 -11.79 -15.30
N SER A 128 -19.81 -12.70 -16.29
CA SER A 128 -19.18 -14.03 -16.11
C SER A 128 -17.67 -13.86 -15.89
N PRO A 129 -17.06 -14.37 -14.81
CA PRO A 129 -15.61 -14.25 -14.58
C PRO A 129 -14.76 -14.73 -15.76
N SER A 130 -15.28 -15.69 -16.53
CA SER A 130 -14.64 -16.23 -17.73
C SER A 130 -14.43 -15.22 -18.86
N SER A 131 -15.07 -14.04 -18.84
CA SER A 131 -14.87 -12.98 -19.84
C SER A 131 -13.87 -11.92 -19.39
N LEU A 132 -13.31 -12.01 -18.19
CA LEU A 132 -12.29 -11.07 -17.72
C LEU A 132 -10.94 -11.39 -18.38
N PRO A 133 -10.25 -10.38 -18.97
CA PRO A 133 -8.97 -10.60 -19.63
C PRO A 133 -7.88 -10.92 -18.61
N GLU A 134 -7.18 -12.05 -18.80
CA GLU A 134 -6.12 -12.49 -17.88
C GLU A 134 -5.00 -11.47 -17.68
N SER A 135 -4.70 -10.66 -18.69
CA SER A 135 -3.66 -9.63 -18.61
C SER A 135 -4.03 -8.41 -17.76
N SER A 136 -5.28 -8.29 -17.31
CA SER A 136 -5.74 -7.14 -16.51
C SER A 136 -5.69 -7.38 -15.01
N TRP A 137 -5.46 -8.62 -14.56
CA TRP A 137 -5.31 -8.93 -13.15
C TRP A 137 -3.98 -8.37 -12.63
N THR A 138 -4.07 -7.58 -11.57
CA THR A 138 -2.92 -6.93 -10.96
C THR A 138 -2.88 -7.24 -9.48
N ARG A 139 -1.69 -7.59 -8.98
CA ARG A 139 -1.39 -7.69 -7.54
C ARG A 139 -0.91 -6.34 -7.03
N ASP A 140 -0.91 -6.17 -5.72
CA ASP A 140 -0.37 -4.93 -5.14
C ASP A 140 1.11 -4.74 -5.50
N SER A 141 1.48 -3.50 -5.68
CA SER A 141 2.85 -3.03 -5.92
C SER A 141 3.19 -1.92 -4.93
N TYR A 142 4.42 -1.43 -5.00
CA TYR A 142 4.76 -0.19 -4.31
C TYR A 142 4.17 1.01 -5.06
N SER A 143 3.70 1.99 -4.30
CA SER A 143 3.37 3.34 -4.75
C SER A 143 4.53 4.22 -4.30
N LEU A 144 5.50 4.39 -5.19
CA LEU A 144 6.70 5.17 -4.91
C LEU A 144 6.43 6.64 -5.16
N VAL A 145 6.95 7.52 -4.31
CA VAL A 145 6.81 8.98 -4.50
C VAL A 145 7.82 9.50 -5.51
N ILE A 146 8.93 8.79 -5.70
CA ILE A 146 9.97 9.13 -6.66
C ILE A 146 10.02 8.02 -7.72
N ASP A 147 9.06 8.04 -8.65
CA ASP A 147 8.89 7.04 -9.72
C ASP A 147 9.20 7.60 -11.12
N GLU A 148 9.06 8.91 -11.34
CA GLU A 148 9.35 9.60 -12.60
C GLU A 148 10.77 10.21 -12.67
N TRP A 149 11.75 9.60 -11.99
CA TRP A 149 13.11 10.18 -11.91
C TRP A 149 13.93 9.98 -13.19
N TYR A 150 13.48 9.15 -14.14
CA TYR A 150 14.13 8.92 -15.42
C TYR A 150 13.14 8.71 -16.58
N SER A 151 13.65 8.89 -17.80
CA SER A 151 12.95 8.61 -19.05
C SER A 151 13.67 7.52 -19.84
N TYR A 152 12.90 6.72 -20.56
CA TYR A 152 13.41 5.68 -21.46
C TYR A 152 13.03 5.98 -22.91
N ASN A 153 14.03 6.04 -23.79
CA ASN A 153 13.80 6.16 -25.23
C ASN A 153 13.83 4.77 -25.89
N PRO A 154 12.71 4.25 -26.40
CA PRO A 154 12.65 2.90 -26.97
C PRO A 154 13.38 2.75 -28.31
N ASN A 155 13.75 3.84 -28.99
CA ASN A 155 14.43 3.77 -30.29
C ASN A 155 15.93 3.53 -30.18
N ASN A 156 16.56 4.08 -29.14
CA ASN A 156 18.00 3.98 -28.90
C ASN A 156 18.35 3.40 -27.53
N HIS A 157 17.33 2.96 -26.77
CA HIS A 157 17.43 2.40 -25.42
C HIS A 157 18.16 3.30 -24.41
N MET A 158 18.18 4.62 -24.66
CA MET A 158 18.84 5.57 -23.79
C MET A 158 17.95 5.89 -22.58
N LEU A 159 18.54 5.79 -21.40
CA LEU A 159 17.91 6.14 -20.13
C LEU A 159 18.52 7.46 -19.65
N ASN A 160 17.68 8.45 -19.35
CA ASN A 160 18.14 9.77 -18.92
C ASN A 160 17.37 10.22 -17.68
N PRO A 161 18.05 10.71 -16.63
CA PRO A 161 17.37 11.34 -15.50
C PRO A 161 16.49 12.50 -15.98
N THR A 162 15.30 12.65 -15.39
CA THR A 162 14.43 13.81 -15.64
C THR A 162 15.01 15.09 -15.07
N ARG A 163 15.95 14.95 -14.11
CA ARG A 163 16.57 16.05 -13.36
C ARG A 163 15.52 16.89 -12.62
N TYR A 164 14.40 16.28 -12.29
CA TYR A 164 13.45 16.89 -11.37
C TYR A 164 14.09 17.10 -10.00
N ILE A 165 13.60 18.15 -9.35
CA ILE A 165 14.08 18.58 -8.05
C ILE A 165 13.08 18.13 -7.00
N TYR A 166 13.63 17.58 -5.92
CA TYR A 166 12.88 17.07 -4.79
C TYR A 166 13.34 17.79 -3.53
N ILE A 167 12.42 18.00 -2.60
CA ILE A 167 12.73 18.39 -1.22
C ILE A 167 12.20 17.28 -0.34
N MET A 168 13.03 16.67 0.49
CA MET A 168 12.60 15.62 1.40
C MET A 168 12.97 15.91 2.85
N LYS A 169 12.26 15.21 3.74
CA LYS A 169 12.77 14.86 5.06
C LYS A 169 13.72 13.67 4.93
N ASP A 170 14.88 13.73 5.59
CA ASP A 170 15.79 12.60 5.76
C ASP A 170 15.25 11.61 6.83
N ALA A 171 15.95 10.49 7.07
CA ALA A 171 15.50 9.47 8.00
C ALA A 171 15.37 9.96 9.45
N LEU A 172 16.04 11.05 9.81
CA LEU A 172 15.99 11.72 11.11
C LEU A 172 15.09 12.96 11.14
N GLY A 173 14.43 13.28 10.02
CA GLY A 173 13.52 14.42 9.88
C GLY A 173 14.21 15.77 9.60
N ASN A 174 15.46 15.78 9.15
CA ASN A 174 16.13 16.98 8.62
C ASN A 174 15.76 17.24 7.16
N TYR A 175 16.07 18.42 6.65
CA TYR A 175 15.75 18.84 5.30
C TYR A 175 16.92 18.60 4.34
N VAL A 176 16.61 18.01 3.19
CA VAL A 176 17.50 17.95 2.04
C VAL A 176 16.73 18.30 0.77
N LYS A 177 17.37 19.07 -0.09
CA LYS A 177 16.94 19.31 -1.47
C LYS A 177 17.88 18.53 -2.39
N PHE A 178 17.37 17.77 -3.35
CA PHE A 178 18.23 16.99 -4.24
C PHE A 178 17.66 16.87 -5.65
N GLN A 179 18.54 16.49 -6.58
CA GLN A 179 18.25 16.23 -7.99
C GLN A 179 19.10 15.04 -8.42
N ILE A 180 18.48 14.05 -9.08
CA ILE A 180 19.22 13.01 -9.79
C ILE A 180 19.73 13.64 -11.09
N HIS A 181 21.03 13.96 -11.13
CA HIS A 181 21.60 14.84 -12.14
C HIS A 181 22.06 14.08 -13.39
N GLU A 182 22.74 12.96 -13.19
CA GLU A 182 23.36 12.19 -14.26
C GLU A 182 23.34 10.69 -13.95
N MET A 183 23.30 9.90 -15.00
CA MET A 183 23.40 8.44 -14.97
C MET A 183 24.29 7.99 -16.13
N GLU A 184 25.43 7.37 -15.79
CA GLU A 184 26.42 6.90 -16.76
C GLU A 184 26.41 5.38 -16.90
N ASN A 185 26.40 4.90 -18.14
CA ASN A 185 26.42 3.48 -18.48
C ASN A 185 25.33 2.62 -17.81
N PRO A 186 24.05 3.06 -17.76
CA PRO A 186 22.97 2.21 -17.28
C PRO A 186 22.81 0.96 -18.16
N GLY A 187 22.44 -0.16 -17.54
CA GLY A 187 22.25 -1.45 -18.20
C GLY A 187 20.81 -1.93 -18.15
N MET A 188 20.61 -3.24 -18.30
CA MET A 188 19.33 -3.85 -17.93
C MET A 188 19.21 -3.91 -16.40
N PRO A 189 18.01 -3.77 -15.81
CA PRO A 189 17.81 -4.02 -14.39
C PRO A 189 18.49 -5.34 -13.97
N PRO A 190 19.26 -5.34 -12.87
CA PRO A 190 19.31 -4.31 -11.84
C PRO A 190 20.35 -3.19 -12.07
N ASN A 191 21.12 -3.24 -13.16
CA ASN A 191 22.29 -2.36 -13.35
C ASN A 191 21.88 -0.93 -13.73
N MET A 192 21.99 0.01 -12.79
CA MET A 192 21.72 1.44 -13.02
C MET A 192 22.97 2.26 -13.41
N GLY A 193 24.13 1.63 -13.53
CA GLY A 193 25.39 2.31 -13.84
C GLY A 193 25.88 3.20 -12.68
N THR A 194 26.56 4.29 -13.01
CA THR A 194 27.01 5.30 -12.04
C THR A 194 25.99 6.42 -11.98
N ILE A 195 25.53 6.79 -10.78
CA ILE A 195 24.56 7.87 -10.56
C ILE A 195 25.28 9.06 -9.92
N THR A 196 24.95 10.27 -10.37
CA THR A 196 25.37 11.53 -9.74
C THR A 196 24.17 12.29 -9.23
N LEU A 197 24.18 12.65 -7.95
CA LEU A 197 23.22 13.54 -7.31
C LEU A 197 23.82 14.94 -7.14
N LEU A 198 22.99 15.95 -7.36
CA LEU A 198 23.19 17.28 -6.77
C LEU A 198 22.30 17.37 -5.54
N TYR A 199 22.84 17.82 -4.41
CA TYR A 199 22.04 17.94 -3.20
C TYR A 199 22.45 19.12 -2.32
N LYS A 200 21.54 19.54 -1.46
CA LYS A 200 21.80 20.51 -0.40
C LYS A 200 21.14 20.05 0.89
N TYR A 201 21.98 19.64 1.84
CA TYR A 201 21.55 19.30 3.18
C TYR A 201 21.54 20.55 4.08
N SER A 202 20.43 20.79 4.78
CA SER A 202 20.26 21.97 5.64
C SER A 202 19.95 21.63 7.10
N GLY A 203 20.06 20.35 7.49
CA GLY A 203 19.76 19.91 8.85
C GLY A 203 18.30 20.26 9.20
N SER A 204 18.07 20.76 10.41
CA SER A 204 16.72 21.16 10.84
C SER A 204 16.17 22.43 10.18
N SER A 205 16.97 23.13 9.35
CA SER A 205 16.55 24.37 8.70
C SER A 205 15.77 24.06 7.41
N PRO A 206 14.57 24.64 7.20
CA PRO A 206 13.86 24.52 5.92
C PRO A 206 14.44 25.42 4.83
N ILE A 207 15.50 26.20 5.11
CA ILE A 207 16.10 27.14 4.16
C ILE A 207 17.36 26.53 3.55
N PHE A 208 17.40 26.47 2.23
CA PHE A 208 18.54 26.05 1.42
C PHE A 208 19.30 27.28 0.89
N SER A 209 20.61 27.35 1.13
CA SER A 209 21.44 28.47 0.67
C SER A 209 22.79 28.02 0.15
N GLY A 210 23.32 28.72 -0.86
CA GLY A 210 24.57 28.37 -1.52
C GLY A 210 24.41 27.30 -2.60
N LEU A 211 25.53 26.90 -3.20
CA LEU A 211 25.55 25.89 -4.26
C LEU A 211 25.29 24.48 -3.68
N PRO A 212 24.72 23.56 -4.49
CA PRO A 212 24.61 22.16 -4.12
C PRO A 212 25.99 21.50 -4.03
N ASP A 213 26.06 20.49 -3.18
CA ASP A 213 27.11 19.49 -3.15
C ASP A 213 26.83 18.40 -4.21
N THR A 214 27.83 17.58 -4.51
CA THR A 214 27.73 16.50 -5.52
C THR A 214 28.12 15.17 -4.88
N LEU A 215 27.28 14.15 -5.09
CA LEU A 215 27.57 12.77 -4.69
C LEU A 215 27.46 11.87 -5.92
N THR A 216 28.56 11.20 -6.26
CA THR A 216 28.61 10.21 -7.34
C THR A 216 28.87 8.83 -6.75
N PHE A 217 28.07 7.84 -7.14
CA PHE A 217 28.16 6.48 -6.62
C PHE A 217 27.87 5.43 -7.70
N ASP A 218 28.48 4.25 -7.54
CA ASP A 218 28.22 3.09 -8.39
C ASP A 218 26.95 2.36 -7.91
N ALA A 219 25.95 2.28 -8.78
CA ALA A 219 24.71 1.55 -8.58
C ALA A 219 24.56 0.39 -9.59
N SER A 220 25.65 0.00 -10.25
CA SER A 220 25.64 -1.06 -11.27
C SER A 220 25.39 -2.46 -10.70
N SER A 221 25.65 -2.65 -9.41
CA SER A 221 25.37 -3.89 -8.69
C SER A 221 23.89 -4.07 -8.30
N GLY A 222 23.08 -3.02 -8.43
CA GLY A 222 21.64 -3.10 -8.24
C GLY A 222 21.09 -2.54 -6.95
N THR A 223 21.93 -2.19 -5.97
CA THR A 223 21.47 -1.53 -4.74
C THR A 223 22.51 -0.55 -4.22
N ALA A 224 22.09 0.66 -3.89
CA ALA A 224 22.91 1.64 -3.18
C ALA A 224 22.05 2.41 -2.17
N TYR A 225 22.52 2.51 -0.94
CA TYR A 225 21.88 3.30 0.12
C TYR A 225 22.61 4.64 0.24
N ILE A 226 21.90 5.74 0.27
CA ILE A 226 22.46 7.09 0.35
C ILE A 226 22.10 7.72 1.69
N ASP A 227 23.06 8.37 2.33
CA ASP A 227 22.83 9.22 3.51
C ASP A 227 23.30 10.64 3.19
N PHE A 228 22.36 11.57 3.13
CA PHE A 228 22.64 12.96 2.78
C PHE A 228 23.33 13.71 3.92
N SER A 229 23.17 13.27 5.17
CA SER A 229 23.79 13.90 6.33
C SER A 229 25.31 13.70 6.34
N THR A 230 25.78 12.55 5.84
CA THR A 230 27.20 12.24 5.65
C THR A 230 27.70 12.58 4.25
N GLY A 231 26.79 12.70 3.27
CA GLY A 231 27.13 12.96 1.87
C GLY A 231 27.81 11.78 1.19
N ALA A 232 27.41 10.56 1.55
CA ALA A 232 28.06 9.33 1.13
C ALA A 232 27.09 8.16 0.93
N VAL A 233 27.60 7.10 0.32
CA VAL A 233 26.92 5.80 0.30
C VAL A 233 26.99 5.18 1.71
N SER A 234 25.85 4.72 2.20
CA SER A 234 25.69 4.01 3.46
C SER A 234 25.71 2.49 3.25
N HIS A 235 26.05 1.77 4.32
CA HIS A 235 26.15 0.30 4.33
C HIS A 235 25.47 -0.29 5.58
N PRO A 236 24.16 -0.08 5.77
CA PRO A 236 23.44 -0.62 6.91
C PRO A 236 23.47 -2.15 6.89
N ALA A 237 23.75 -2.77 8.04
CA ALA A 237 23.73 -4.23 8.17
C ALA A 237 22.30 -4.80 8.06
N ASP A 238 21.32 -4.04 8.54
CA ASP A 238 19.89 -4.30 8.39
C ASP A 238 19.21 -2.98 7.98
N PRO A 239 19.01 -2.74 6.67
CA PRO A 239 18.40 -1.50 6.19
C PRO A 239 17.02 -1.25 6.81
N THR A 240 16.22 -2.30 7.03
CA THR A 240 14.85 -2.17 7.52
C THR A 240 14.76 -1.69 8.97
N ALA A 241 15.85 -1.81 9.73
CA ALA A 241 15.95 -1.43 11.14
C ALA A 241 16.97 -0.31 11.39
N SER A 242 17.44 0.37 10.34
CA SER A 242 18.46 1.42 10.43
C SER A 242 17.91 2.77 9.95
N THR A 243 18.39 3.86 10.56
CA THR A 243 18.18 5.24 10.11
C THR A 243 19.46 5.83 9.51
N ASP A 244 20.45 4.99 9.18
CA ASP A 244 21.74 5.41 8.62
C ASP A 244 21.68 5.61 7.10
N TRP A 245 20.49 5.56 6.50
CA TRP A 245 20.25 5.76 5.08
C TRP A 245 18.92 6.49 4.88
N ASP A 246 18.82 7.28 3.80
CA ASP A 246 17.65 8.08 3.46
C ASP A 246 16.97 7.56 2.20
N LEU A 247 17.76 7.27 1.16
CA LEU A 247 17.29 6.73 -0.11
C LEU A 247 17.98 5.41 -0.44
N GLU A 248 17.22 4.44 -0.91
CA GLU A 248 17.72 3.22 -1.54
C GLU A 248 17.44 3.31 -3.05
N PHE A 249 18.49 3.24 -3.86
CA PHE A 249 18.37 3.06 -5.30
C PHE A 249 18.44 1.56 -5.57
N THR A 250 17.39 0.98 -6.14
CA THR A 250 17.37 -0.46 -6.47
C THR A 250 16.49 -0.77 -7.67
N ASN A 251 16.98 -1.55 -8.63
CA ASN A 251 16.20 -1.96 -9.82
C ASN A 251 15.49 -0.84 -10.60
N TYR A 252 16.05 0.36 -10.64
CA TYR A 252 15.42 1.59 -11.17
C TYR A 252 14.31 2.20 -10.32
N ASP A 253 14.04 1.64 -9.16
CA ASP A 253 13.19 2.23 -8.13
C ASP A 253 14.04 3.03 -7.14
N ILE A 254 13.44 4.08 -6.58
CA ILE A 254 14.00 4.84 -5.46
C ILE A 254 13.06 4.69 -4.28
N HIS A 255 13.53 4.03 -3.22
CA HIS A 255 12.80 3.87 -1.99
C HIS A 255 13.28 4.85 -0.94
N GLN A 256 12.37 5.33 -0.11
CA GLN A 256 12.61 6.21 1.00
C GLN A 256 12.69 5.41 2.31
N ASN A 257 13.57 5.80 3.23
CA ASN A 257 13.61 5.22 4.57
C ASN A 257 12.42 5.69 5.41
N ALA A 258 11.27 5.12 5.13
CA ALA A 258 10.01 5.33 5.80
C ALA A 258 9.08 4.14 5.55
N THR A 259 8.04 4.05 6.38
CA THR A 259 6.85 3.22 6.15
C THR A 259 7.13 1.77 5.73
N VAL A 260 7.24 1.53 4.43
CA VAL A 260 7.32 0.20 3.79
C VAL A 260 8.76 -0.32 3.74
N PHE A 261 9.76 0.57 3.66
CA PHE A 261 11.15 0.19 3.43
C PHE A 261 12.06 0.43 4.63
N GLY A 262 11.65 1.24 5.60
CA GLY A 262 12.44 1.45 6.80
C GLY A 262 11.70 2.17 7.93
N ILE A 263 12.42 2.38 9.03
CA ILE A 263 11.91 2.97 10.28
C ILE A 263 12.10 4.49 10.37
N GLY A 264 12.72 5.09 9.36
CA GLY A 264 13.00 6.52 9.31
C GLY A 264 11.76 7.38 9.08
N ALA A 265 12.01 8.69 9.08
CA ALA A 265 11.00 9.73 8.89
C ALA A 265 10.99 10.32 7.48
N CYS A 266 11.54 9.61 6.49
CA CYS A 266 11.61 10.13 5.13
C CYS A 266 10.23 10.45 4.57
N GLY A 267 10.20 11.50 3.76
CA GLY A 267 9.04 11.87 2.98
C GLY A 267 9.42 12.98 2.02
N THR A 268 8.93 12.91 0.80
CA THR A 268 9.31 13.77 -0.31
C THR A 268 8.17 14.72 -0.67
N TYR A 269 8.54 15.96 -0.93
CA TYR A 269 7.75 16.98 -1.59
C TYR A 269 8.34 17.21 -2.98
N GLU A 270 7.54 16.89 -3.98
CA GLU A 270 7.87 16.98 -5.41
C GLU A 270 7.83 18.43 -5.90
N VAL A 271 8.75 19.24 -5.40
CA VAL A 271 8.79 20.69 -5.67
C VAL A 271 8.86 21.02 -7.16
N TRP A 272 9.35 20.10 -7.99
CA TRP A 272 9.35 20.24 -9.44
C TRP A 272 7.97 20.55 -10.04
N GLN A 273 6.88 20.10 -9.41
CA GLN A 273 5.50 20.39 -9.85
C GLN A 273 5.11 21.86 -9.69
N ASP A 274 5.78 22.58 -8.78
CA ASP A 274 5.49 23.97 -8.43
C ASP A 274 6.51 24.96 -9.01
N GLN A 275 7.57 24.47 -9.67
CA GLN A 275 8.61 25.28 -10.30
C GLN A 275 8.25 25.66 -11.74
N VAL A 276 8.73 26.83 -12.17
CA VAL A 276 8.68 27.27 -13.57
C VAL A 276 9.66 26.44 -14.42
N ASP A 277 10.87 26.21 -13.92
CA ASP A 277 11.81 25.24 -14.48
C ASP A 277 12.02 24.10 -13.48
N PRO A 278 11.44 22.91 -13.71
CA PRO A 278 11.55 21.77 -12.79
C PRO A 278 12.98 21.22 -12.64
N THR A 279 13.94 21.75 -13.42
CA THR A 279 15.35 21.36 -13.40
C THR A 279 16.28 22.43 -12.82
N ASP A 280 15.79 23.65 -12.57
CA ASP A 280 16.57 24.76 -11.99
C ASP A 280 16.70 24.60 -10.47
N PHE A 281 17.87 24.11 -10.04
CA PHE A 281 18.18 23.88 -8.63
C PHE A 281 18.14 25.17 -7.79
N SER A 282 18.20 26.35 -8.41
CA SER A 282 18.22 27.62 -7.70
C SER A 282 16.83 28.23 -7.43
N GLU A 283 15.78 27.79 -8.14
CA GLU A 283 14.48 28.48 -8.10
C GLU A 283 13.79 28.39 -6.72
N THR A 284 13.81 27.21 -6.07
CA THR A 284 13.19 27.04 -4.74
C THR A 284 14.22 26.99 -3.61
N GLY A 285 14.27 28.04 -2.78
CA GLY A 285 15.19 28.14 -1.65
C GLY A 285 14.63 27.72 -0.28
N THR A 286 13.33 27.41 -0.18
CA THR A 286 12.68 27.13 1.10
C THR A 286 11.72 25.95 0.98
N ALA A 287 11.82 25.02 1.92
CA ALA A 287 10.96 23.85 2.05
C ALA A 287 9.60 24.21 2.72
N PRO A 288 8.50 23.52 2.38
CA PRO A 288 7.28 23.55 3.17
C PRO A 288 7.55 23.13 4.63
N THR A 289 6.96 23.82 5.59
CA THR A 289 7.05 23.46 7.02
C THR A 289 5.88 22.59 7.49
N ALA A 290 4.83 22.51 6.67
CA ALA A 290 3.65 21.71 6.95
C ALA A 290 3.98 20.21 6.77
N PRO A 291 3.82 19.35 7.80
CA PRO A 291 4.18 17.93 7.70
C PRO A 291 3.44 17.18 6.59
N GLN A 292 2.19 17.56 6.31
CA GLN A 292 1.35 16.94 5.28
C GLN A 292 1.80 17.24 3.82
N ALA A 293 2.84 18.05 3.63
CA ALA A 293 3.43 18.28 2.31
C ALA A 293 4.40 17.17 1.88
N TYR A 294 4.80 16.29 2.80
CA TYR A 294 5.80 15.25 2.57
C TYR A 294 5.13 13.88 2.49
N PHE A 295 5.35 13.20 1.38
CA PHE A 295 4.77 11.89 1.11
C PHE A 295 5.86 10.82 1.21
N ALA A 296 5.56 9.75 1.94
CA ALA A 296 6.39 8.56 1.99
C ALA A 296 5.87 7.53 0.99
N ASP A 297 6.73 6.59 0.59
CA ASP A 297 6.30 5.46 -0.22
C ASP A 297 5.23 4.64 0.52
N ALA A 298 4.38 3.99 -0.26
CA ALA A 298 3.26 3.21 0.28
C ALA A 298 3.08 1.89 -0.47
N LEU A 299 2.27 1.01 0.10
CA LEU A 299 1.69 -0.10 -0.64
C LEU A 299 0.51 0.43 -1.47
N GLY A 300 0.43 0.04 -2.74
CA GLY A 300 -0.62 0.43 -3.67
C GLY A 300 -1.34 -0.79 -4.24
N SER A 301 -2.65 -0.67 -4.40
CA SER A 301 -3.49 -1.66 -5.09
C SER A 301 -4.24 -1.00 -6.24
N VAL A 302 -4.90 -1.81 -7.08
CA VAL A 302 -5.83 -1.30 -8.11
C VAL A 302 -7.00 -0.49 -7.52
N MET A 303 -7.22 -0.58 -6.21
CA MET A 303 -8.26 0.16 -5.50
C MET A 303 -7.72 1.43 -4.84
N ALA A 304 -6.47 1.84 -5.08
CA ALA A 304 -5.90 3.04 -4.45
C ALA A 304 -6.68 4.33 -4.80
N ASP A 305 -7.30 4.38 -5.98
CA ASP A 305 -8.04 5.54 -6.51
C ASP A 305 -9.56 5.33 -6.51
N TRP A 306 -10.09 4.67 -5.46
CA TRP A 306 -11.52 4.31 -5.37
C TRP A 306 -12.49 5.50 -5.16
N TYR A 307 -11.97 6.70 -4.86
CA TYR A 307 -12.77 7.85 -4.44
C TYR A 307 -12.53 9.10 -5.29
N ASN A 308 -13.54 9.97 -5.33
CA ASN A 308 -13.39 11.38 -5.72
C ASN A 308 -13.14 12.20 -4.45
N TYR A 309 -12.18 13.12 -4.53
CA TYR A 309 -11.89 14.10 -3.49
C TYR A 309 -12.44 15.47 -3.87
N ASP A 310 -13.27 16.03 -3.00
CA ASP A 310 -13.71 17.42 -3.11
C ASP A 310 -12.67 18.34 -2.45
N GLY A 311 -12.05 19.21 -3.23
CA GLY A 311 -11.00 20.12 -2.76
C GLY A 311 -11.49 21.23 -1.83
N ASP A 312 -12.78 21.56 -1.85
CA ASP A 312 -13.39 22.60 -1.02
C ASP A 312 -13.89 22.03 0.32
N THR A 313 -14.55 20.86 0.26
CA THR A 313 -15.15 20.23 1.45
C THR A 313 -14.26 19.18 2.11
N HIS A 314 -13.20 18.74 1.42
CA HIS A 314 -12.32 17.64 1.81
C HIS A 314 -13.08 16.31 2.04
N ILE A 315 -14.24 16.15 1.40
CA ILE A 315 -15.07 14.95 1.49
C ILE A 315 -14.64 13.95 0.41
N LEU A 316 -14.55 12.68 0.80
CA LEU A 316 -14.35 11.56 -0.13
C LEU A 316 -15.69 10.96 -0.53
N THR A 317 -15.92 10.78 -1.83
CA THR A 317 -17.11 10.07 -2.32
C THR A 317 -16.68 8.88 -3.15
N SER A 318 -17.35 7.73 -3.00
CA SER A 318 -17.04 6.56 -3.81
C SER A 318 -17.25 6.87 -5.29
N LYS A 319 -16.32 6.41 -6.14
CA LYS A 319 -16.53 6.41 -7.60
C LYS A 319 -17.56 5.37 -8.04
N ASN A 320 -18.04 4.53 -7.12
CA ASN A 320 -18.95 3.41 -7.39
C ASN A 320 -18.37 2.40 -8.40
N HIS A 321 -17.06 2.33 -8.55
CA HIS A 321 -16.42 1.30 -9.36
C HIS A 321 -16.66 -0.09 -8.75
N VAL A 322 -16.83 -1.09 -9.61
CA VAL A 322 -16.90 -2.50 -9.21
C VAL A 322 -15.54 -3.12 -9.50
N TYR A 323 -15.01 -3.84 -8.54
CA TYR A 323 -13.74 -4.53 -8.64
C TYR A 323 -13.98 -6.04 -8.70
N ALA A 324 -13.32 -6.74 -9.60
CA ALA A 324 -13.19 -8.19 -9.52
C ALA A 324 -11.93 -8.52 -8.72
N ILE A 325 -12.02 -9.44 -7.77
CA ILE A 325 -10.93 -9.86 -6.88
C ILE A 325 -10.79 -11.37 -6.96
N ARG A 326 -9.64 -11.87 -7.42
CA ARG A 326 -9.34 -13.30 -7.51
C ARG A 326 -8.48 -13.70 -6.33
N SER A 327 -8.90 -14.75 -5.62
CA SER A 327 -8.17 -15.39 -4.53
C SER A 327 -8.26 -16.90 -4.68
N GLY A 328 -7.17 -17.51 -5.16
CA GLY A 328 -7.17 -18.93 -5.54
C GLY A 328 -8.19 -19.21 -6.64
N SER A 329 -9.08 -20.18 -6.41
CA SER A 329 -10.18 -20.52 -7.33
C SER A 329 -11.41 -19.62 -7.21
N HIS A 330 -11.44 -18.74 -6.21
CA HIS A 330 -12.60 -17.89 -5.92
C HIS A 330 -12.42 -16.53 -6.58
N ILE A 331 -13.50 -16.02 -7.17
CA ILE A 331 -13.53 -14.65 -7.69
C ILE A 331 -14.69 -13.94 -7.00
N TYR A 332 -14.41 -12.78 -6.44
CA TYR A 332 -15.37 -11.92 -5.78
C TYR A 332 -15.57 -10.65 -6.61
N LYS A 333 -16.77 -10.08 -6.56
CA LYS A 333 -17.02 -8.68 -6.92
C LYS A 333 -17.14 -7.86 -5.65
N LEU A 334 -16.58 -6.66 -5.66
CA LEU A 334 -16.63 -5.72 -4.53
C LEU A 334 -16.93 -4.32 -5.05
N GLN A 335 -17.77 -3.57 -4.34
CA GLN A 335 -17.99 -2.16 -4.58
C GLN A 335 -18.04 -1.41 -3.26
N ILE A 336 -17.28 -0.31 -3.19
CA ILE A 336 -17.28 0.59 -2.04
C ILE A 336 -18.46 1.55 -2.19
N ILE A 337 -19.23 1.70 -1.11
CA ILE A 337 -20.46 2.51 -1.06
C ILE A 337 -20.22 3.81 -0.27
N SER A 338 -19.57 3.71 0.90
CA SER A 338 -19.30 4.86 1.77
C SER A 338 -17.94 4.71 2.46
N TYR A 339 -17.40 5.84 2.90
CA TYR A 339 -16.20 5.96 3.76
C TYR A 339 -16.47 6.68 5.09
N TYR A 340 -17.74 7.03 5.30
CA TYR A 340 -18.21 7.72 6.50
C TYR A 340 -19.34 6.93 7.14
N LYS A 341 -19.32 6.92 8.47
CA LYS A 341 -20.42 6.44 9.33
C LYS A 341 -20.83 7.57 10.26
N ASP A 342 -22.14 7.78 10.44
CA ASP A 342 -22.62 8.70 11.46
C ASP A 342 -22.40 8.09 12.85
N ILE A 343 -21.66 8.78 13.70
CA ILE A 343 -21.45 8.40 15.10
C ILE A 343 -21.80 9.62 15.95
N GLY A 344 -22.95 9.54 16.63
CA GLY A 344 -23.41 10.62 17.50
C GLY A 344 -23.85 11.88 16.73
N GLY A 345 -24.39 11.74 15.51
CA GLY A 345 -24.83 12.86 14.67
C GLY A 345 -23.70 13.56 13.92
N SER A 346 -22.54 12.93 13.82
CA SER A 346 -21.37 13.45 13.11
C SER A 346 -20.78 12.37 12.19
N PRO A 347 -20.44 12.73 10.93
CA PRO A 347 -19.78 11.80 10.02
C PRO A 347 -18.34 11.55 10.47
N VAL A 348 -18.01 10.29 10.73
CA VAL A 348 -16.65 9.85 11.06
C VAL A 348 -16.05 9.15 9.85
N SER A 349 -14.94 9.69 9.35
CA SER A 349 -14.18 9.12 8.23
C SER A 349 -13.38 7.89 8.64
N GLY A 350 -13.07 7.01 7.69
CA GLY A 350 -12.39 5.74 7.98
C GLY A 350 -13.37 4.60 8.25
N TRP A 351 -14.65 4.78 7.95
CA TRP A 351 -15.65 3.74 8.07
C TRP A 351 -16.10 3.31 6.68
N PHE A 352 -15.58 2.19 6.20
CA PHE A 352 -16.00 1.67 4.90
C PHE A 352 -17.35 1.00 5.03
N THR A 353 -18.26 1.31 4.11
CA THR A 353 -19.36 0.42 3.75
C THR A 353 -19.07 -0.09 2.36
N PHE A 354 -19.04 -1.40 2.18
CA PHE A 354 -18.88 -2.03 0.86
C PHE A 354 -19.80 -3.22 0.72
N ARG A 355 -20.22 -3.48 -0.51
CA ARG A 355 -20.94 -4.70 -0.87
C ARG A 355 -20.04 -5.63 -1.66
N TRP A 356 -20.17 -6.93 -1.42
CA TRP A 356 -19.38 -7.94 -2.09
C TRP A 356 -20.16 -9.25 -2.27
N ALA A 357 -19.82 -10.00 -3.31
CA ALA A 357 -20.38 -11.32 -3.56
C ALA A 357 -19.34 -12.18 -4.30
N GLU A 358 -19.39 -13.48 -4.10
CA GLU A 358 -18.64 -14.41 -4.95
C GLU A 358 -19.35 -14.57 -6.30
N PHE A 359 -18.59 -14.64 -7.40
CA PHE A 359 -19.15 -15.07 -8.67
C PHE A 359 -19.43 -16.58 -8.60
N ASN A 360 -20.64 -16.98 -9.02
CA ASN A 360 -21.05 -18.39 -9.06
C ASN A 360 -20.70 -19.06 -10.39
#